data_AF-A0A2D3WIL9-F1
#
_entry.id   AF-A0A2D3WIL9-F1
#
_cell.length_a   1.000
_cell.length_b   1.000
_cell.length_c   1.000
_cell.angle_alpha   90.00
_cell.angle_beta   90.00
_cell.angle_gamma   90.00
#
_symmetry.space_group_name_H-M   'P 1'
#
loop_
_entity.id
_entity.type
_entity.pdbx_description
1 polymer ?
#
loop_
_entity_poly.entity_id
_entity_poly.type
_entity_poly.pdbx_seq_one_letter_code
_entity_poly.pdbx_strand_id
1 'polypeptide(L)'
;MAMIKYTDITPELIAKDFPAVYASIVASAAQGSPAVTAESLKASHPDVVAQIMEEGKAQADVNGAIEQERVRIASINALARPGVESIIAEALADANMSANDVKIKLFDADQDKRSTALSQHKDNGEKLGKQLEQLSNPEGADGQPQEKKDAAHGSIMKKLTGGKQ
;
A
#
# COMPACT_ATOMS: atom_id res chain seq x y z
N MET A 1 -69.58 -27.96 32.53
CA MET A 1 -68.11 -27.96 32.62
C MET A 1 -67.60 -26.66 32.02
N ALA A 2 -67.00 -25.79 32.81
CA ALA A 2 -66.37 -24.58 32.28
C ALA A 2 -65.09 -24.99 31.53
N MET A 3 -65.00 -24.67 30.24
CA MET A 3 -63.75 -24.83 29.50
C MET A 3 -62.79 -23.73 29.95
N ILE A 4 -61.72 -24.12 30.65
CA ILE A 4 -60.60 -23.22 30.97
C ILE A 4 -59.95 -22.84 29.63
N LYS A 5 -59.88 -21.54 29.34
CA LYS A 5 -59.17 -21.05 28.16
C LYS A 5 -57.68 -21.04 28.48
N TYR A 6 -56.83 -21.37 27.50
CA TYR A 6 -55.37 -21.40 27.67
C TYR A 6 -54.77 -20.07 28.18
N THR A 7 -55.47 -18.96 27.97
CA THR A 7 -55.09 -17.62 28.46
C THR A 7 -55.24 -17.44 29.97
N ASP A 8 -56.00 -18.31 30.64
CA ASP A 8 -56.32 -18.19 32.07
C ASP A 8 -55.47 -19.14 32.93
N ILE A 9 -54.54 -19.88 32.31
CA ILE A 9 -53.63 -20.78 33.01
C ILE A 9 -52.50 -19.95 33.62
N THR A 10 -52.56 -19.77 34.94
CA THR A 10 -51.48 -19.10 35.70
C THR A 10 -50.58 -20.13 36.39
N PRO A 11 -49.34 -19.75 36.76
CA PRO A 11 -48.46 -20.62 37.54
C PRO A 11 -49.10 -21.11 38.86
N GLU A 12 -49.91 -20.27 39.50
CA GLU A 12 -50.64 -20.63 40.74
C GLU A 12 -51.72 -21.68 40.48
N LEU A 13 -52.40 -21.61 39.33
CA LEU A 13 -53.39 -22.61 38.92
C LEU A 13 -52.72 -23.96 38.67
N ILE A 14 -51.57 -23.98 37.97
CA ILE A 14 -50.80 -25.20 37.72
C ILE A 14 -50.24 -25.77 39.02
N ALA A 15 -49.74 -24.94 39.93
CA ALA A 15 -49.25 -25.38 41.24
C ALA A 15 -50.34 -26.06 42.08
N LYS A 16 -51.58 -25.56 42.00
CA LYS A 16 -52.73 -26.06 42.76
C LYS A 16 -53.30 -27.34 42.16
N ASP A 17 -53.53 -27.37 40.86
CA ASP A 17 -54.27 -28.46 40.20
C ASP A 17 -53.33 -29.57 39.67
N PHE A 18 -52.06 -29.24 39.42
CA PHE A 18 -51.05 -30.16 38.88
C PHE A 18 -49.69 -30.03 39.60
N PRO A 19 -49.63 -30.32 40.91
CA PRO A 19 -48.45 -30.09 41.74
C PRO A 19 -47.19 -30.82 41.24
N ALA A 20 -47.35 -32.02 40.65
CA ALA A 20 -46.24 -32.77 40.08
C ALA A 20 -45.64 -32.12 38.82
N VAL A 21 -46.47 -31.49 37.99
CA VAL A 21 -46.05 -30.77 36.78
C VAL A 21 -45.38 -29.45 37.17
N TYR A 22 -45.94 -28.76 38.16
CA TYR A 22 -45.31 -27.56 38.70
C TYR A 22 -43.93 -27.86 39.28
N ALA A 23 -43.79 -28.93 40.07
CA ALA A 23 -42.52 -29.35 40.65
C ALA A 23 -41.47 -29.70 39.57
N SER A 24 -41.86 -30.35 38.47
CA SER A 24 -40.92 -30.68 37.39
C SER A 24 -40.47 -29.45 36.60
N ILE A 25 -41.35 -28.47 36.38
CA ILE A 25 -41.02 -27.19 35.73
C ILE A 25 -40.02 -26.41 36.59
N VAL A 26 -40.28 -26.29 37.89
CA VAL A 26 -39.37 -25.59 38.83
C VAL A 26 -38.03 -26.30 38.94
N ALA A 27 -38.01 -27.64 39.02
CA ALA A 27 -36.78 -28.41 39.05
C ALA A 27 -35.96 -28.24 37.76
N SER A 28 -36.63 -28.21 36.60
CA SER A 28 -35.97 -27.99 35.31
C SER A 28 -35.41 -26.57 35.17
N ALA A 29 -36.14 -25.56 35.67
CA ALA A 29 -35.68 -24.18 35.69
C ALA A 29 -34.49 -23.96 36.65
N ALA A 30 -34.45 -24.70 37.76
CA ALA A 30 -33.34 -24.67 38.73
C ALA A 30 -32.06 -25.34 38.20
N GLN A 31 -32.16 -26.21 37.20
CA GLN A 31 -31.02 -26.88 36.54
C GLN A 31 -30.32 -26.01 35.48
N GLY A 32 -30.49 -24.68 35.54
CA GLY A 32 -29.99 -23.68 34.59
C GLY A 32 -28.88 -24.18 33.66
N SER A 33 -29.13 -24.11 32.34
CA SER A 33 -28.30 -24.71 31.30
C SER A 33 -26.81 -24.58 31.65
N PRO A 34 -26.06 -25.70 31.73
CA PRO A 34 -24.68 -25.67 32.20
C PRO A 34 -23.89 -24.68 31.35
N ALA A 35 -23.09 -23.84 32.03
CA ALA A 35 -22.22 -22.89 31.35
C ALA A 35 -21.36 -23.65 30.34
N VAL A 36 -21.41 -23.24 29.08
CA VAL A 36 -20.61 -23.85 28.02
C VAL A 36 -19.15 -23.48 28.29
N THR A 37 -18.36 -24.43 28.79
CA THR A 37 -16.92 -24.27 29.02
C THR A 37 -16.11 -24.94 27.92
N ALA A 38 -14.82 -24.61 27.83
CA ALA A 38 -13.91 -25.26 26.90
C ALA A 38 -13.80 -26.78 27.17
N GLU A 39 -13.82 -27.19 28.45
CA GLU A 39 -13.85 -28.61 28.81
C GLU A 39 -15.15 -29.28 28.37
N SER A 40 -16.31 -28.64 28.56
CA SER A 40 -17.60 -29.23 28.16
C SER A 40 -17.71 -29.38 26.65
N LEU A 41 -17.17 -28.41 25.88
CA LEU A 41 -17.11 -28.49 24.41
C LEU A 41 -16.16 -29.60 23.94
N LYS A 42 -14.98 -29.75 24.57
CA LYS A 42 -14.05 -30.86 24.24
C LYS A 42 -14.66 -32.23 24.48
N ALA A 43 -15.47 -32.37 25.54
CA ALA A 43 -16.09 -33.64 25.88
C ALA A 43 -17.30 -33.97 24.98
N SER A 44 -18.10 -32.96 24.60
CA SER A 44 -19.36 -33.16 23.89
C SER A 44 -19.26 -33.00 22.36
N HIS A 45 -18.35 -32.16 21.88
CA HIS A 45 -18.19 -31.81 20.46
C HIS A 45 -16.70 -31.68 20.10
N PRO A 46 -15.94 -32.79 20.19
CA PRO A 46 -14.48 -32.78 19.96
C PRO A 46 -14.12 -32.40 18.51
N ASP A 47 -14.99 -32.70 17.55
CA ASP A 47 -14.89 -32.33 16.14
C ASP A 47 -14.93 -30.81 15.93
N VAL A 48 -15.88 -30.12 16.57
CA VAL A 48 -15.98 -28.65 16.52
C VAL A 48 -14.75 -28.00 17.15
N VAL A 49 -14.27 -28.54 18.28
CA VAL A 49 -13.04 -28.03 18.91
C VAL A 49 -11.82 -28.24 18.02
N ALA A 50 -11.70 -29.39 17.35
CA ALA A 50 -10.62 -29.65 16.41
C ALA A 50 -10.65 -28.67 15.23
N GLN A 51 -11.84 -28.39 14.68
CA GLN A 51 -12.00 -27.42 13.59
C GLN A 51 -11.59 -26.01 14.02
N ILE A 52 -12.05 -25.53 15.19
CA ILE A 52 -11.68 -24.20 15.72
C ILE A 52 -10.16 -24.08 15.90
N MET A 53 -9.52 -25.13 16.42
CA MET A 53 -8.06 -25.14 16.62
C MET A 53 -7.31 -25.09 15.29
N GLU A 54 -7.80 -25.79 14.27
CA GLU A 54 -7.19 -25.81 12.94
C GLU A 54 -7.37 -24.47 12.22
N GLU A 55 -8.58 -23.88 12.27
CA GLU A 55 -8.83 -22.52 11.78
C GLU A 55 -7.94 -21.50 12.49
N GLY A 56 -7.76 -21.63 13.81
CA GLY A 56 -6.87 -20.78 14.59
C GLY A 56 -5.41 -20.87 14.16
N LYS A 57 -4.90 -22.06 13.81
CA LYS A 57 -3.54 -22.23 13.26
C LYS A 57 -3.42 -21.62 11.87
N ALA A 58 -4.38 -21.89 10.98
CA ALA A 58 -4.40 -21.30 9.64
C ALA A 58 -4.38 -19.76 9.71
N GLN A 59 -5.10 -19.17 10.68
CA GLN A 59 -5.08 -17.73 10.89
C GLN A 59 -3.76 -17.21 11.49
N ALA A 60 -3.08 -17.99 12.31
CA ALA A 60 -1.73 -17.67 12.78
C ALA A 60 -0.71 -17.64 11.62
N ASP A 61 -0.79 -18.59 10.69
CA ASP A 61 0.05 -18.62 9.48
C ASP A 61 -0.20 -17.40 8.58
N VAL A 62 -1.46 -17.00 8.41
CA VAL A 62 -1.84 -15.78 7.68
C VAL A 62 -1.26 -14.53 8.36
N ASN A 63 -1.38 -14.42 9.69
CA ASN A 63 -0.81 -13.29 10.43
C ASN A 63 0.72 -13.22 10.30
N GLY A 64 1.40 -14.37 10.30
CA GLY A 64 2.84 -14.46 10.06
C GLY A 64 3.23 -13.94 8.67
N ALA A 65 2.49 -14.34 7.63
CA ALA A 65 2.71 -13.88 6.27
C ALA A 65 2.47 -12.36 6.11
N ILE A 66 1.43 -11.82 6.76
CA ILE A 66 1.14 -10.37 6.76
C ILE A 66 2.29 -9.59 7.40
N GLU A 67 2.82 -10.05 8.52
CA GLU A 67 3.90 -9.34 9.21
C GLU A 67 5.21 -9.40 8.40
N GLN A 68 5.53 -10.53 7.77
CA GLN A 68 6.66 -10.64 6.84
C GLN A 68 6.53 -9.65 5.68
N GLU A 69 5.33 -9.50 5.13
CA GLU A 69 5.07 -8.58 4.03
C GLU A 69 5.20 -7.11 4.48
N ARG A 70 4.72 -6.77 5.69
CA ARG A 70 4.93 -5.43 6.26
C ARG A 70 6.41 -5.10 6.43
N VAL A 71 7.19 -6.06 6.92
CA VAL A 71 8.65 -5.90 7.06
C VAL A 71 9.32 -5.73 5.69
N ARG A 72 8.90 -6.49 4.67
CA ARG A 72 9.39 -6.33 3.28
C ARG A 72 9.11 -4.92 2.76
N ILE A 73 7.86 -4.48 2.84
CA ILE A 73 7.43 -3.14 2.40
C ILE A 73 8.19 -2.04 3.14
N ALA A 74 8.33 -2.14 4.46
CA ALA A 74 9.10 -1.17 5.25
C ALA A 74 10.56 -1.12 4.81
N SER A 75 11.17 -2.28 4.55
CA SER A 75 12.56 -2.38 4.08
C SER A 75 12.76 -1.76 2.70
N ILE A 76 11.79 -1.91 1.80
CA ILE A 76 11.80 -1.29 0.46
C ILE A 76 11.63 0.23 0.59
N ASN A 77 10.64 0.69 1.37
CA ASN A 77 10.39 2.11 1.59
C ASN A 77 11.58 2.83 2.24
N ALA A 78 12.36 2.16 3.09
CA ALA A 78 13.58 2.71 3.67
C ALA A 78 14.66 3.06 2.63
N LEU A 79 14.56 2.52 1.41
CA LEU A 79 15.47 2.83 0.30
C LEU A 79 14.98 4.01 -0.56
N ALA A 80 13.77 4.52 -0.30
CA ALA A 80 13.18 5.60 -1.09
C ALA A 80 13.99 6.90 -0.95
N ARG A 81 14.32 7.47 -2.10
CA ARG A 81 15.07 8.72 -2.24
C ARG A 81 14.56 9.50 -3.46
N PRO A 82 14.80 10.82 -3.54
CA PRO A 82 14.46 11.58 -4.72
C PRO A 82 15.10 11.02 -6.00
N GLY A 83 14.31 10.87 -7.05
CA GLY A 83 14.77 10.46 -8.39
C GLY A 83 14.91 8.94 -8.60
N VAL A 84 14.34 8.12 -7.69
CA VAL A 84 14.27 6.65 -7.80
C VAL A 84 12.86 6.09 -7.47
N GLU A 85 11.85 6.96 -7.46
CA GLU A 85 10.48 6.65 -7.04
C GLU A 85 9.85 5.55 -7.90
N SER A 86 10.15 5.51 -9.20
CA SER A 86 9.66 4.46 -10.11
C SER A 86 10.15 3.07 -9.71
N ILE A 87 11.43 2.95 -9.31
CA ILE A 87 12.03 1.68 -8.88
C ILE A 87 11.38 1.20 -7.58
N ILE A 88 11.10 2.13 -6.66
CA ILE A 88 10.41 1.80 -5.40
C ILE A 88 8.97 1.38 -5.68
N ALA A 89 8.23 2.11 -6.52
CA ALA A 89 6.84 1.79 -6.86
C ALA A 89 6.73 0.41 -7.54
N GLU A 90 7.64 0.08 -8.46
CA GLU A 90 7.71 -1.22 -9.11
C GLU A 90 7.98 -2.34 -8.07
N ALA A 91 8.91 -2.12 -7.15
CA ALA A 91 9.25 -3.09 -6.11
C ALA A 91 8.15 -3.32 -5.08
N LEU A 92 7.33 -2.29 -4.80
CA LEU A 92 6.17 -2.43 -3.93
C LEU A 92 5.04 -3.21 -4.62
N ALA A 93 4.92 -3.09 -5.95
CA ALA A 93 3.91 -3.82 -6.73
C ALA A 93 4.28 -5.31 -6.93
N ASP A 94 5.58 -5.64 -6.99
CA ASP A 94 6.05 -7.03 -7.08
C ASP A 94 6.32 -7.63 -5.69
N ALA A 95 5.47 -8.57 -5.27
CA ALA A 95 5.61 -9.26 -4.00
C ALA A 95 6.88 -10.15 -3.90
N ASN A 96 7.50 -10.50 -5.03
CA ASN A 96 8.71 -11.32 -5.06
C ASN A 96 10.00 -10.49 -4.96
N MET A 97 9.92 -9.18 -5.19
CA MET A 97 11.09 -8.32 -5.08
C MET A 97 11.46 -8.09 -3.62
N SER A 98 12.71 -8.44 -3.28
CA SER A 98 13.28 -8.17 -1.97
C SER A 98 13.93 -6.78 -1.92
N ALA A 99 14.13 -6.26 -0.71
CA ALA A 99 14.88 -5.01 -0.52
C ALA A 99 16.33 -5.09 -1.07
N ASN A 100 16.92 -6.28 -1.18
CA ASN A 100 18.25 -6.43 -1.77
C ASN A 100 18.21 -6.29 -3.29
N ASP A 101 17.18 -6.82 -3.95
CA ASP A 101 17.01 -6.65 -5.40
C ASP A 101 16.79 -5.18 -5.76
N VAL A 102 16.05 -4.46 -4.90
CA VAL A 102 15.87 -3.00 -5.02
C VAL A 102 17.21 -2.28 -4.93
N LYS A 103 18.08 -2.63 -3.97
CA LYS A 103 19.41 -2.01 -3.86
C LYS A 103 20.25 -2.21 -5.11
N ILE A 104 20.17 -3.39 -5.74
CA ILE A 104 20.88 -3.67 -6.99
C ILE A 104 20.34 -2.77 -8.10
N LYS A 105 19.01 -2.74 -8.31
CA LYS A 105 18.38 -1.84 -9.31
C LYS A 105 18.73 -0.37 -9.09
N LEU A 106 18.77 0.08 -7.83
CA LEU A 106 19.17 1.45 -7.48
C LEU A 106 20.63 1.73 -7.83
N PHE A 107 21.52 0.77 -7.55
CA PHE A 107 22.94 0.88 -7.88
C PHE A 107 23.16 0.97 -9.40
N ASP A 108 22.48 0.14 -10.18
CA ASP A 108 22.57 0.16 -11.64
C ASP A 108 22.06 1.50 -12.20
N ALA A 109 20.92 1.98 -11.70
CA ALA A 109 20.39 3.29 -12.09
C ALA A 109 21.34 4.44 -11.75
N ASP A 110 22.03 4.37 -10.61
CA ASP A 110 23.05 5.37 -10.24
C ASP A 110 24.30 5.28 -11.12
N GLN A 111 24.72 4.08 -11.53
CA GLN A 111 25.81 3.92 -12.49
C GLN A 111 25.46 4.53 -13.85
N ASP A 112 24.25 4.28 -14.36
CA ASP A 112 23.79 4.82 -15.63
C ASP A 112 23.73 6.35 -15.61
N LYS A 113 23.22 6.93 -14.52
CA LYS A 113 23.23 8.39 -14.32
C LYS A 113 24.65 8.96 -14.33
N ARG A 114 25.59 8.32 -13.62
CA ARG A 114 27.00 8.77 -13.57
C ARG A 114 27.67 8.66 -14.94
N SER A 115 27.44 7.56 -15.65
CA SER A 115 27.97 7.33 -16.99
C SER A 115 27.47 8.41 -17.96
N THR A 116 26.17 8.68 -17.94
CA THR A 116 25.53 9.72 -18.75
C THR A 116 26.08 11.10 -18.43
N ALA A 117 26.17 11.45 -17.14
CA ALA A 117 26.72 12.73 -16.71
C ALA A 117 28.18 12.89 -17.15
N LEU A 118 29.00 11.85 -17.01
CA LEU A 118 30.40 11.87 -17.44
C LEU A 118 30.51 12.10 -18.96
N SER A 119 29.67 11.44 -19.76
CA SER A 119 29.63 11.66 -21.21
C SER A 119 29.27 13.11 -21.54
N GLN A 120 28.23 13.64 -20.90
CA GLN A 120 27.80 15.03 -21.09
C GLN A 120 28.91 16.03 -20.70
N HIS A 121 29.63 15.77 -19.61
CA HIS A 121 30.75 16.61 -19.18
C HIS A 121 31.92 16.58 -20.18
N LYS A 122 32.23 15.42 -20.77
CA LYS A 122 33.25 15.32 -21.82
C LYS A 122 32.86 16.10 -23.06
N ASP A 123 31.63 15.93 -23.53
CA ASP A 123 31.12 16.64 -24.71
C ASP A 123 31.10 18.16 -24.50
N ASN A 124 30.70 18.59 -23.30
CA ASN A 124 30.70 20.01 -22.93
C ASN A 124 32.12 20.57 -22.82
N GLY A 125 33.06 19.80 -22.25
CA GLY A 125 34.47 20.20 -22.17
C GLY A 125 35.11 20.37 -23.55
N GLU A 126 34.84 19.46 -24.48
CA GLU A 126 35.33 19.56 -25.86
C GLU A 126 34.72 20.77 -26.60
N LYS A 127 33.40 21.00 -26.45
CA LYS A 127 32.74 22.17 -27.03
C LYS A 127 33.31 23.48 -26.48
N LEU A 128 33.48 23.57 -25.18
CA LEU A 128 34.06 24.75 -24.53
C LEU A 128 35.52 24.96 -24.97
N GLY A 129 36.31 23.89 -25.08
CA GLY A 129 37.68 23.96 -25.60
C GLY A 129 37.74 24.54 -27.02
N LYS A 130 36.90 24.04 -27.93
CA LYS A 130 36.79 24.55 -29.31
C LYS A 130 36.34 26.01 -29.36
N GLN A 131 35.36 26.38 -28.53
CA GLN A 131 34.90 27.78 -28.43
C GLN A 131 35.99 28.71 -27.90
N LEU A 132 36.76 28.25 -26.90
CA LEU A 132 37.87 29.04 -26.35
C LEU A 132 39.00 29.20 -27.37
N GLU A 133 39.33 28.15 -28.12
CA GLU A 133 40.34 28.20 -29.20
C GLU A 133 39.94 29.20 -30.30
N GLN A 134 38.67 29.21 -30.70
CA GLN A 134 38.11 30.19 -31.65
C GLN A 134 38.15 31.64 -31.13
N LEU A 135 38.01 31.84 -29.81
CA LEU A 135 38.14 33.15 -29.19
C LEU A 135 39.60 33.58 -28.99
N SER A 136 40.51 32.62 -28.87
CA SER A 136 41.94 32.84 -28.62
C SER A 136 42.75 33.11 -29.91
N ASN A 137 42.25 32.65 -31.06
CA ASN A 137 42.76 32.98 -32.39
C ASN A 137 41.73 33.77 -33.21
N PRO A 138 41.58 35.09 -33.00
CA PRO A 138 40.82 35.95 -33.89
C PRO A 138 41.65 36.31 -35.15
N GLU A 139 42.23 35.33 -35.84
CA GLU A 139 42.88 35.56 -37.14
C GLU A 139 41.89 35.25 -38.27
N GLY A 140 41.09 36.27 -38.53
CA GLY A 140 40.30 36.48 -39.73
C GLY A 140 40.21 37.98 -40.03
N ALA A 141 41.32 38.71 -39.88
CA ALA A 141 41.50 40.02 -40.49
C ALA A 141 42.26 39.81 -41.80
N ASP A 142 41.53 39.68 -42.92
CA ASP A 142 41.81 40.45 -44.13
C ASP A 142 40.76 40.18 -45.23
N GLY A 143 39.99 41.24 -45.56
CA GLY A 143 39.54 41.51 -46.93
C GLY A 143 38.16 41.04 -47.37
N GLN A 144 37.11 41.82 -47.07
CA GLN A 144 36.29 42.54 -48.06
C GLN A 144 35.09 43.26 -47.41
N PRO A 145 34.81 44.52 -47.76
CA PRO A 145 33.55 45.18 -47.40
C PRO A 145 32.44 44.61 -48.29
N GLN A 146 31.57 43.75 -47.75
CA GLN A 146 30.36 43.37 -48.47
C GLN A 146 29.37 44.54 -48.46
N GLU A 147 29.22 45.10 -49.67
CA GLU A 147 28.13 45.97 -50.08
C GLU A 147 26.77 45.44 -49.64
N LYS A 148 25.95 46.40 -49.21
CA LYS A 148 24.51 46.38 -48.97
C LYS A 148 23.76 45.33 -49.82
N LYS A 149 23.01 44.44 -49.15
CA LYS A 149 21.67 44.05 -49.59
C LYS A 149 20.72 43.99 -48.41
N ASP A 150 19.84 44.97 -48.40
CA ASP A 150 18.56 45.09 -47.72
C ASP A 150 18.02 43.79 -47.09
N ALA A 151 18.09 43.72 -45.76
CA ALA A 151 17.21 42.88 -44.98
C ALA A 151 16.25 43.80 -44.21
N ALA A 152 15.01 43.76 -44.66
CA ALA A 152 13.78 44.18 -44.00
C ALA A 152 13.96 44.51 -42.50
N HIS A 153 13.90 45.80 -42.21
CA HIS A 153 13.48 46.29 -40.92
C HIS A 153 12.11 45.71 -40.56
N GLY A 154 12.01 45.17 -39.35
CA GLY A 154 10.78 45.26 -38.56
C GLY A 154 9.99 43.98 -38.40
N SER A 155 10.29 43.23 -37.34
CA SER A 155 9.21 42.80 -36.43
C SER A 155 9.76 42.43 -35.06
N ILE A 156 10.17 43.45 -34.29
CA ILE A 156 10.27 43.37 -32.83
C ILE A 156 9.03 44.08 -32.28
N MET A 157 7.98 43.31 -32.01
CA MET A 157 6.83 43.75 -31.18
C MET A 157 6.44 42.62 -30.23
N LYS A 158 7.20 42.53 -29.15
CA LYS A 158 6.69 42.63 -27.77
C LYS A 158 5.25 42.11 -27.56
N LYS A 159 5.11 40.81 -27.27
CA LYS A 159 3.94 40.29 -26.55
C LYS A 159 3.99 40.79 -25.10
N LEU A 160 3.29 41.87 -24.83
CA LEU A 160 2.93 42.33 -23.49
C LEU A 160 1.45 42.67 -23.52
N THR A 161 0.63 41.71 -23.10
CA THR A 161 -0.47 41.84 -22.14
C THR A 161 -1.44 40.66 -22.31
N GLY A 162 -1.30 39.68 -21.40
CA GLY A 162 -2.46 38.95 -20.91
C GLY A 162 -3.00 39.72 -19.70
N GLY A 163 -4.30 39.99 -19.66
CA GLY A 163 -4.90 40.66 -18.50
C GLY A 163 -6.34 41.12 -18.72
N LYS A 164 -7.27 40.18 -18.51
CA LYS A 164 -8.60 40.34 -17.89
C LYS A 164 -9.36 41.66 -18.13
N GLN A 165 -10.55 41.54 -18.72
CA GLN A 165 -11.83 41.71 -18.01
C GLN A 165 -12.90 40.87 -18.70
#